data_AF-A0A7W1QU75-F1
#
_entry.id   AF-A0A7W1QU75-F1
#
_cell.length_a   1.000
_cell.length_b   1.000
_cell.length_c   1.000
_cell.angle_alpha   90.00
_cell.angle_beta   90.00
_cell.angle_gamma   90.00
#
_symmetry.space_group_name_H-M   'P 1'
#
loop_
_entity.id
_entity.type
_entity.pdbx_description
1 polymer ?
#
loop_
_entity_poly.entity_id
_entity_poly.type
_entity_poly.pdbx_seq_one_letter_code
_entity_poly.pdbx_strand_id
1 'polypeptide(L)' 'MPHAIRMHAPGGPEVLTYEQVELKAPGPGEARVRHTAIGLNYIDTYHRTGQY' A
#
# COMPACT_ATOMS: atom_id res chain seq x y z
N MET A 1 10.85 -2.34 -11.36
CA MET A 1 9.94 -2.85 -10.32
C MET A 1 8.88 -1.80 -10.02
N PRO A 2 7.63 -2.18 -9.70
CA PRO A 2 6.61 -1.20 -9.30
C PRO A 2 6.99 -0.52 -7.99
N HIS A 3 6.46 0.67 -7.76
CA HIS A 3 6.57 1.35 -6.48
C HIS A 3 5.26 1.27 -5.71
N ALA A 4 5.33 1.34 -4.40
CA ALA A 4 4.18 1.41 -3.51
C ALA A 4 4.42 2.43 -2.39
N ILE A 5 3.33 2.92 -1.79
CA ILE A 5 3.39 3.59 -0.49
C ILE A 5 3.38 2.49 0.59
N ARG A 6 4.42 2.45 1.42
CA ARG A 6 4.56 1.50 2.52
C ARG A 6 4.74 2.22 3.85
N MET A 7 4.27 1.58 4.91
CA MET A 7 4.44 1.99 6.29
C MET A 7 5.05 0.82 7.05
N HIS A 8 6.16 1.08 7.75
CA HIS A 8 6.90 0.06 8.50
C HIS A 8 6.58 0.11 10.01
N ALA A 9 5.86 1.14 10.45
CA ALA A 9 5.28 1.29 11.78
C ALA A 9 4.07 2.24 11.70
N PRO A 10 3.12 2.16 12.65
CA PRO A 10 2.05 3.15 12.78
C PRO A 10 2.58 4.56 13.08
N GLY A 11 1.88 5.60 12.62
CA GLY A 11 2.20 6.99 12.97
C GLY A 11 1.47 8.06 12.16
N GLY A 12 2.01 9.29 12.19
CA GLY A 12 1.54 10.40 11.37
C GLY A 12 1.90 10.22 9.88
N PRO A 13 1.57 11.19 9.01
CA PRO A 13 1.87 11.10 7.58
C PRO A 13 3.35 10.80 7.24
N GLU A 14 4.28 11.17 8.11
CA GLU A 14 5.72 10.96 7.99
C GLU A 14 6.16 9.49 7.91
N VAL A 15 5.30 8.53 8.30
CA VAL A 15 5.59 7.10 8.19
C VAL A 15 5.38 6.54 6.77
N LEU A 16 4.79 7.33 5.86
CA LEU A 16 4.51 6.91 4.49
C LEU A 16 5.79 7.01 3.65
N THR A 17 6.25 5.87 3.15
CA THR A 17 7.46 5.74 2.32
C THR A 17 7.10 5.33 0.91
N TYR A 18 7.63 6.05 -0.10
CA TYR A 18 7.52 5.66 -1.50
C TYR A 18 8.72 4.80 -1.88
N GLU A 19 8.51 3.50 -2.04
CA GLU A 19 9.61 2.55 -2.26
C GLU A 19 9.31 1.55 -3.38
N GLN A 20 10.37 1.03 -4.00
CA GLN A 20 10.26 -0.07 -4.97
C GLN A 20 9.92 -1.37 -4.25
N VAL A 21 9.02 -2.14 -4.85
CA VAL A 21 8.58 -3.43 -4.30
C VAL A 21 8.69 -4.53 -5.36
N GLU A 22 9.07 -5.73 -4.92
CA GLU A 22 9.04 -6.93 -5.74
C GLU A 22 7.67 -7.59 -5.66
N LEU A 23 7.10 -7.97 -6.81
CA LEU A 23 5.82 -8.66 -6.88
C LEU A 23 6.00 -10.09 -7.40
N LYS A 24 5.65 -11.06 -6.56
CA LYS A 24 5.56 -12.48 -6.94
C LYS A 24 4.45 -12.70 -7.97
N ALA A 25 4.61 -13.74 -8.80
CA ALA A 25 3.57 -14.14 -9.75
C ALA A 25 2.24 -14.43 -9.00
N PRO A 26 1.07 -14.07 -9.59
CA PRO A 26 -0.22 -14.37 -8.96
C PRO A 26 -0.42 -15.89 -8.84
N GLY A 27 -1.01 -16.32 -7.72
CA GLY A 27 -1.40 -17.70 -7.50
C GLY A 27 -2.70 -18.09 -8.24
N PRO A 28 -3.13 -19.36 -8.13
CA PRO A 28 -4.41 -19.79 -8.69
C PRO A 28 -5.58 -18.97 -8.13
N GLY A 29 -6.38 -18.36 -9.01
CA GLY A 29 -7.52 -17.52 -8.63
C GLY A 29 -7.18 -16.05 -8.33
N GLU A 30 -5.91 -15.66 -8.37
CA GLU A 30 -5.49 -14.27 -8.18
C GLU A 30 -5.31 -13.53 -9.52
N ALA A 31 -5.39 -12.20 -9.49
CA ALA A 31 -5.12 -11.34 -10.63
C ALA A 31 -4.01 -10.34 -10.30
N ARG A 32 -3.17 -10.02 -11.29
CA ARG A 32 -2.22 -8.91 -11.20
C ARG A 32 -2.82 -7.67 -11.86
N VAL A 33 -3.04 -6.63 -11.06
CA VAL A 33 -3.66 -5.38 -11.53
C VAL A 33 -2.62 -4.28 -11.63
N ARG A 34 -2.59 -3.58 -12.77
CA ARG A 34 -1.85 -2.33 -12.93
C ARG A 34 -2.79 -1.17 -12.63
N HIS A 35 -2.60 -0.53 -11.47
CA HIS A 35 -3.36 0.65 -11.09
C HIS A 35 -3.06 1.82 -12.05
N THR A 36 -4.12 2.45 -12.58
CA THR A 36 -4.05 3.73 -13.32
C THR A 36 -4.62 4.90 -12.49
N ALA A 37 -5.41 4.58 -11.48
CA ALA A 37 -5.90 5.48 -10.44
C ALA A 37 -6.04 4.69 -9.12
N ILE A 38 -5.95 5.38 -7.99
CA ILE A 38 -6.10 4.83 -6.64
C ILE A 38 -6.98 5.81 -5.85
N GLY A 39 -8.03 5.31 -5.21
CA GLY A 39 -8.90 6.13 -4.36
C GLY A 39 -8.25 6.36 -2.99
N LEU A 40 -8.37 7.58 -2.47
CA LEU A 40 -8.02 7.93 -1.09
C LEU A 40 -9.29 7.91 -0.24
N ASN A 41 -9.30 7.12 0.82
CA ASN A 41 -10.42 7.00 1.75
C ASN A 41 -9.99 7.44 3.15
N TYR A 42 -10.92 7.97 3.95
CA TYR A 42 -10.60 8.44 5.29
C TYR A 42 -10.08 7.29 6.20
N ILE A 43 -10.55 6.06 5.96
CA ILE A 43 -10.11 4.85 6.67
C ILE A 43 -8.61 4.55 6.50
N ASP A 44 -7.98 5.05 5.45
CA ASP A 44 -6.54 4.88 5.23
C ASP A 44 -5.73 5.52 6.38
N THR A 45 -6.29 6.55 7.02
CA THR A 45 -5.69 7.16 8.21
C THR A 45 -5.74 6.26 9.44
N TYR A 46 -6.78 5.42 9.58
CA TYR A 46 -6.91 4.50 10.71
C TYR A 46 -5.89 3.36 10.59
N HIS A 47 -5.72 2.81 9.39
CA HIS A 47 -4.66 1.85 9.11
C HIS A 47 -3.27 2.46 9.34
N ARG A 48 -3.02 3.68 8.87
CA ARG A 48 -1.72 4.36 9.07
C ARG A 48 -1.43 4.65 10.54
N THR A 49 -2.43 5.06 11.31
CA THR A 49 -2.26 5.41 12.73
C THR A 49 -2.30 4.19 13.65
N GLY A 50 -2.53 2.98 13.12
CA GLY A 50 -2.55 1.73 13.90
C GLY A 50 -3.81 1.55 14.75
N GLN A 51 -4.93 2.17 14.33
CA GLN A 51 -6.23 2.03 14.99
C GLN A 51 -7.00 0.77 14.54
N TYR A 52 -6.37 -0.06 13.71
CA TYR A 52 -6.89 -1.34 13.20
C TYR A 52 -5.75 -2.37 13.14
#